data_AF-A0A929XJY0-F1
#
_entry.id   AF-A0A929XJY0-F1
#
_cell.length_a   1.000
_cell.length_b   1.000
_cell.length_c   1.000
_cell.angle_alpha   90.00
_cell.angle_beta   90.00
_cell.angle_gamma   90.00
#
_symmetry.space_group_name_H-M   'P 1'
#
loop_
_entity.id
_entity.type
_entity.pdbx_description
1 polymer ?
#
loop_
_entity_poly.entity_id
_entity_poly.type
_entity_poly.pdbx_seq_one_letter_code
_entity_poly.pdbx_strand_id
1 'polypeptide(L)' 'FIADSARKNEIKEKFGGLGCEMEGSAIAQTCFLNHIPFVIVRKISDKADGSDVMEYVAFEKQAARDSAAIVEAMMNK' A
#
# COMPACT_ATOMS: atom_id res chain seq x y z
N PHE A 1 -5.36 -0.18 -10.41
CA PHE A 1 -5.57 0.83 -9.35
C PHE A 1 -7.07 0.93 -9.05
N ILE A 2 -7.46 1.03 -7.77
CA ILE A 2 -8.86 1.19 -7.36
C ILE A 2 -9.16 2.68 -7.24
N ALA A 3 -10.12 3.16 -8.02
CA ALA A 3 -10.54 4.57 -8.05
C ALA A 3 -12.06 4.69 -8.10
N ASP A 4 -12.76 3.76 -7.44
CA ASP A 4 -14.22 3.70 -7.40
C ASP A 4 -14.66 3.35 -5.98
N SER A 5 -15.51 4.21 -5.40
CA SER A 5 -15.95 4.07 -4.02
C SER A 5 -16.74 2.78 -3.77
N ALA A 6 -17.59 2.36 -4.72
CA ALA A 6 -18.35 1.12 -4.58
C ALA A 6 -17.42 -0.10 -4.55
N ARG A 7 -16.46 -0.17 -5.46
CA ARG A 7 -15.45 -1.24 -5.51
C ARG A 7 -14.56 -1.26 -4.29
N LYS A 8 -14.12 -0.10 -3.80
CA LYS A 8 -13.36 0.03 -2.54
C LYS A 8 -14.15 -0.54 -1.36
N ASN A 9 -15.42 -0.18 -1.23
CA ASN A 9 -16.27 -0.65 -0.14
C ASN A 9 -16.52 -2.16 -0.23
N GLU A 10 -16.80 -2.70 -1.42
CA GLU A 10 -16.95 -4.15 -1.63
C GLU A 10 -15.69 -4.92 -1.18
N ILE A 11 -14.50 -4.46 -1.58
CA ILE A 11 -13.23 -5.08 -1.18
C ILE A 11 -13.03 -4.97 0.34
N LYS A 12 -13.31 -3.81 0.93
CA LYS A 12 -13.17 -3.59 2.38
C LYS A 12 -14.12 -4.48 3.18
N GLU A 13 -15.38 -4.59 2.79
CA GLU A 13 -16.38 -5.43 3.45
C GLU A 13 -16.01 -6.91 3.34
N LYS A 14 -15.52 -7.35 2.17
CA LYS A 14 -15.17 -8.75 1.91
C LYS A 14 -13.91 -9.20 2.65
N PHE A 15 -12.90 -8.34 2.75
CA PHE A 15 -11.56 -8.73 3.22
C PHE A 15 -11.10 -8.00 4.50
N GLY A 16 -11.82 -6.99 4.97
CA GLY A 16 -11.44 -6.19 6.14
C GLY A 16 -10.16 -5.36 5.95
N GLY A 17 -9.73 -5.13 4.71
CA GLY A 17 -8.48 -4.43 4.41
C GLY A 17 -8.45 -2.98 4.88
N LEU A 18 -7.31 -2.55 5.44
CA LEU A 18 -7.08 -1.15 5.85
C LEU A 18 -6.64 -0.24 4.69
N GLY A 19 -6.15 -0.84 3.61
CA GLY A 19 -5.73 -0.16 2.39
C GLY A 19 -5.57 -1.18 1.26
N CYS A 20 -5.40 -0.70 0.03
CA CYS A 20 -5.12 -1.52 -1.14
C CYS A 20 -3.93 -0.97 -1.91
N GLU A 21 -3.14 -1.88 -2.48
CA GLU A 21 -1.97 -1.60 -3.32
C GLU A 21 -1.86 -2.71 -4.38
N MET A 22 -0.77 -2.77 -5.14
CA MET A 22 -0.72 -3.58 -6.36
C MET A 22 0.34 -4.70 -6.36
N GLU A 23 1.21 -4.81 -5.34
CA GLU A 23 2.37 -5.70 -5.38
C GLU A 23 2.60 -6.54 -4.11
N GLY A 24 2.16 -6.06 -2.95
CA GLY A 24 2.56 -6.54 -1.62
C GLY A 24 2.18 -7.98 -1.38
N SER A 25 0.98 -8.41 -1.81
CA SER A 25 0.57 -9.82 -1.71
C SER A 25 1.40 -10.74 -2.61
N ALA A 26 1.79 -10.29 -3.80
CA ALA A 26 2.62 -11.10 -4.71
C ALA A 26 4.06 -11.27 -4.16
N ILE A 27 4.62 -10.20 -3.59
CA ILE A 27 5.90 -10.25 -2.88
C ILE A 27 5.80 -11.18 -1.67
N ALA A 28 4.79 -10.98 -0.83
CA ALA A 28 4.54 -11.80 0.37
C ALA A 28 4.39 -13.29 0.03
N GLN A 29 3.62 -13.62 -1.00
CA GLN A 29 3.44 -14.99 -1.46
C GLN A 29 4.77 -15.61 -1.91
N THR A 30 5.58 -14.86 -2.67
CA THR A 30 6.90 -15.31 -3.13
C THR A 30 7.84 -15.56 -1.95
N CYS A 31 7.91 -14.64 -0.99
CA CYS A 31 8.71 -14.80 0.23
C CYS A 31 8.25 -15.99 1.07
N PHE A 32 6.93 -16.16 1.23
CA PHE A 32 6.34 -17.30 1.95
C PHE A 32 6.74 -18.64 1.33
N LEU A 33 6.64 -18.78 0.01
CA LEU A 33 7.03 -19.99 -0.72
C LEU A 33 8.53 -20.31 -0.60
N ASN A 34 9.37 -19.30 -0.40
CA ASN A 34 10.83 -19.44 -0.27
C ASN A 34 11.31 -19.43 1.18
N HIS A 35 10.40 -19.43 2.17
CA HIS A 35 10.73 -19.34 3.60
C HIS A 35 11.59 -18.13 3.98
N ILE A 36 11.41 -17.00 3.28
CA ILE A 36 12.12 -15.75 3.56
C ILE A 36 11.23 -14.86 4.43
N PRO A 37 11.69 -14.42 5.62
CA PRO A 37 10.97 -13.43 6.42
C PRO A 37 10.78 -12.13 5.63
N PHE A 38 9.61 -11.53 5.74
CA PHE A 38 9.29 -10.31 5.00
C PHE A 38 8.39 -9.38 5.82
N VAL A 39 8.37 -8.12 5.43
CA VAL A 39 7.45 -7.11 5.92
C VAL A 39 7.12 -6.16 4.78
N ILE A 40 5.84 -5.76 4.68
CA ILE A 40 5.38 -4.77 3.70
C ILE A 40 5.06 -3.48 4.46
N VAL A 41 5.73 -2.39 4.08
CA VAL A 41 5.47 -1.05 4.61
C VAL A 41 4.83 -0.22 3.50
N ARG A 42 3.73 0.47 3.82
CA ARG A 42 3.03 1.36 2.91
C ARG A 42 2.62 2.64 3.63
N LYS A 43 2.79 3.77 2.95
CA LYS A 43 2.19 5.06 3.32
C LYS A 43 1.05 5.34 2.34
N ILE A 44 -0.10 5.77 2.86
CA ILE A 44 -1.29 6.05 2.04
C ILE A 44 -1.03 7.27 1.15
N SER A 45 -1.20 7.11 -0.16
CA SER A 45 -1.09 8.15 -1.18
C SER A 45 -2.43 8.80 -1.53
N ASP A 46 -3.54 8.09 -1.34
CA ASP A 46 -4.88 8.51 -1.76
C ASP A 46 -5.97 7.66 -1.07
N LYS A 47 -7.24 8.01 -1.32
CA LYS A 47 -8.40 7.38 -0.67
C LYS A 47 -9.01 6.20 -1.45
N ALA A 48 -8.56 5.91 -2.66
CA ALA A 48 -9.08 4.86 -3.54
C ALA A 48 -10.60 4.93 -3.85
N ASP A 49 -11.23 6.09 -3.74
CA ASP A 49 -12.67 6.30 -3.99
C ASP A 49 -12.98 7.11 -5.26
N GLY A 50 -11.95 7.47 -6.03
CA GLY A 50 -12.07 8.24 -7.27
C GLY A 50 -12.23 9.74 -7.07
N SER A 51 -12.26 10.22 -5.83
CA SER A 51 -12.51 11.64 -5.54
C SER A 51 -11.35 12.57 -5.90
N ASP A 52 -10.12 12.05 -6.08
CA ASP A 52 -8.97 12.90 -6.39
C ASP A 52 -7.79 12.16 -7.04
N VAL A 53 -7.75 12.14 -8.36
CA VAL A 53 -6.52 11.79 -9.11
C VAL A 53 -5.40 12.79 -8.81
N MET A 54 -5.76 14.03 -8.49
CA MET A 54 -4.81 15.09 -8.13
C MET A 54 -4.16 14.84 -6.76
N GLU A 55 -4.86 14.26 -5.77
CA GLU A 55 -4.29 13.92 -4.46
C GLU A 55 -3.18 12.87 -4.63
N TYR A 56 -3.37 11.85 -5.47
CA TYR A 56 -2.32 10.85 -5.72
C TYR A 56 -1.03 11.53 -6.24
N VAL A 57 -1.13 12.36 -7.29
CA VAL A 57 0.03 13.06 -7.85
C VAL A 57 0.69 14.00 -6.83
N ALA A 58 -0.10 14.61 -5.93
CA ALA A 58 0.41 15.49 -4.89
C ALA A 58 1.12 14.75 -3.75
N PHE A 59 0.62 13.58 -3.35
CA PHE A 59 1.07 12.88 -2.15
C PHE A 59 1.95 11.67 -2.41
N GLU A 60 1.96 11.09 -3.62
CA GLU A 60 2.76 9.91 -3.95
C GLU A 60 4.24 10.11 -3.60
N LYS A 61 4.83 11.25 -3.99
CA LYS A 61 6.24 11.55 -3.70
C LYS A 61 6.53 11.62 -2.20
N GLN A 62 5.62 12.20 -1.41
CA GLN A 62 5.78 12.27 0.03
C GLN A 62 5.57 10.89 0.67
N ALA A 63 4.57 10.14 0.23
CA ALA A 63 4.30 8.79 0.69
C ALA A 63 5.49 7.85 0.44
N ALA A 64 6.11 7.96 -0.74
CA ALA A 64 7.33 7.23 -1.08
C ALA A 64 8.50 7.60 -0.15
N ARG A 65 8.74 8.90 0.08
CA ARG A 65 9.78 9.40 1.00
C ARG A 65 9.58 8.91 2.42
N ASP A 66 8.36 9.02 2.96
CA ASP A 66 8.04 8.58 4.31
C ASP A 66 8.22 7.06 4.46
N SER A 67 7.76 6.28 3.47
CA SER A 67 7.92 4.83 3.46
C SER A 67 9.40 4.42 3.40
N ALA A 68 10.20 5.11 2.59
CA ALA A 68 11.64 4.89 2.50
C ALA A 68 12.35 5.23 3.83
N ALA A 69 12.01 6.36 4.45
CA ALA A 69 12.57 6.77 5.74
C ALA A 69 12.31 5.75 6.85
N ILE A 70 11.12 5.12 6.87
CA ILE A 70 10.82 4.02 7.81
C ILE A 70 11.76 2.83 7.55
N VAL A 71 11.95 2.45 6.28
CA VAL A 71 12.85 1.34 5.92
C VAL A 71 14.29 1.66 6.31
N GLU A 72 14.80 2.86 6.02
CA GLU A 72 16.14 3.29 6.42
C GLU A 72 16.32 3.24 7.95
N ALA A 73 15.32 3.69 8.71
CA ALA A 73 15.34 3.61 10.17
C ALA A 73 15.32 2.17 10.70
N MET A 74 14.73 1.21 9.97
CA MET A 74 14.76 -0.21 10.32
C MET A 74 16.14 -0.84 10.08
N MET A 75 16.92 -0.33 9.12
CA MET A 75 18.25 -0.83 8.77
C MET A 75 19.36 -0.31 9.70
N ASN A 76 19.18 0.88 10.29
CA ASN A 76 20.16 1.51 11.17
C ASN A 76 20.12 1.00 12.63
N LYS A 77 19.82 -0.29 12.82
CA LYS A 77 19.80 -0.95 14.14
C LYS A 77 20.97 -1.89 14.32
#